data_AF-A0A8P4G5Z3-F1
#
_entry.id   AF-A0A8P4G5Z3-F1
#
_cell.length_a   1.000
_cell.length_b   1.000
_cell.length_c   1.000
_cell.angle_alpha   90.00
_cell.angle_beta   90.00
_cell.angle_gamma   90.00
#
_symmetry.space_group_name_H-M   'P 1'
#
loop_
_entity.id
_entity.type
_entity.pdbx_description
1 polymer ?
#
loop_
_entity_poly.entity_id
_entity_poly.type
_entity_poly.pdbx_seq_one_letter_code
_entity_poly.pdbx_strand_id
1 'polypeptide(L)'
;MGRQCCSPGCRNTSGLHSFPADITMRRQWFRALGLPDRVLPPRAGVCNRHFTRDCFSNFMQVDAGFTEVLQLKRDAVPNTALPTALYSSSC
;
A
#
# COMPACT_ATOMS: atom_id res chain seq x y z
N MET A 1 -0.68 -0.18 20.77
CA MET A 1 -0.38 0.44 19.46
C MET A 1 -0.85 -0.47 18.32
N GLY A 2 -1.86 -0.03 17.56
CA GLY A 2 -2.40 -0.76 16.39
C GLY A 2 -1.49 -0.67 15.17
N ARG A 3 -1.73 -1.51 14.15
CA ARG A 3 -1.05 -1.41 12.86
C ARG A 3 -1.54 -0.13 12.14
N GLN A 4 -0.64 0.59 11.49
CA GLN A 4 -0.95 1.81 10.74
C GLN A 4 -0.32 1.77 9.35
N CYS A 5 -0.94 2.47 8.41
CA CYS A 5 -0.41 2.63 7.07
C CYS A 5 0.92 3.40 7.11
N CYS A 6 1.95 2.87 6.44
CA CYS A 6 3.27 3.50 6.36
C CYS A 6 3.36 4.58 5.27
N SER A 7 2.34 4.72 4.42
CA SER A 7 2.34 5.75 3.38
C SER A 7 2.36 7.14 4.01
N PRO A 8 3.22 8.05 3.53
CA PRO A 8 3.24 9.44 4.00
C PRO A 8 1.84 10.07 3.91
N GLY A 9 1.38 10.70 4.99
CA GLY A 9 0.06 11.34 5.06
C GLY A 9 -1.13 10.41 5.22
N CYS A 10 -0.94 9.08 5.22
CA CYS A 10 -2.04 8.12 5.41
C CYS A 10 -2.17 7.72 6.88
N ARG A 11 -3.37 7.86 7.44
CA ARG A 11 -3.69 7.45 8.84
C ARG A 11 -4.59 6.22 8.91
N ASN A 12 -4.73 5.48 7.80
CA ASN A 12 -5.60 4.32 7.77
C ASN A 12 -5.01 3.14 8.59
N THR A 13 -5.87 2.45 9.32
CA THR A 13 -5.52 1.31 10.19
C THR A 13 -6.11 -0.02 9.71
N SER A 14 -7.00 0.02 8.71
CA SER A 14 -7.70 -1.15 8.18
C SER A 14 -7.19 -1.55 6.79
N GLY A 15 -7.36 -2.83 6.45
CA GLY A 15 -6.91 -3.37 5.15
C GLY A 15 -5.41 -3.19 4.95
N LEU A 16 -4.60 -3.45 5.99
CA LEU A 16 -3.16 -3.27 5.94
C LEU A 16 -2.47 -4.52 5.43
N HIS A 17 -1.73 -4.36 4.34
CA HIS A 17 -0.90 -5.39 3.77
C HIS A 17 0.53 -5.29 4.27
N SER A 18 1.06 -6.43 4.71
CA SER A 18 2.46 -6.56 5.07
C SER A 18 3.34 -6.42 3.83
N PHE A 19 4.58 -5.99 4.05
CA PHE A 19 5.57 -5.92 2.98
C PHE A 19 5.89 -7.32 2.44
N PRO A 20 6.13 -7.45 1.13
CA PRO A 20 6.47 -8.73 0.52
C PRO A 20 7.78 -9.29 1.10
N ALA A 21 7.88 -10.61 1.14
CA ALA A 21 9.10 -11.31 1.56
C ALA A 21 10.25 -11.09 0.56
N ASP A 22 9.90 -10.96 -0.73
CA ASP A 22 10.83 -10.67 -1.81
C ASP A 22 11.44 -9.26 -1.65
N ILE A 23 12.77 -9.21 -1.59
CA ILE A 23 13.55 -7.99 -1.40
C ILE A 23 13.36 -7.03 -2.59
N THR A 24 13.23 -7.54 -3.81
CA THR A 24 13.06 -6.73 -5.01
C THR A 24 11.71 -6.01 -5.00
N MET A 25 10.64 -6.74 -4.70
CA MET A 25 9.29 -6.18 -4.54
C MET A 25 9.23 -5.21 -3.37
N ARG A 26 9.89 -5.55 -2.25
CA ARG A 26 9.95 -4.65 -1.08
C ARG A 26 10.64 -3.33 -1.41
N ARG A 27 11.72 -3.36 -2.19
CA ARG A 27 12.40 -2.16 -2.70
C ARG A 27 11.52 -1.34 -3.63
N GLN A 28 10.73 -2.00 -4.49
CA GLN A 28 9.76 -1.30 -5.33
C GLN A 28 8.69 -0.60 -4.49
N TRP A 29 8.19 -1.24 -3.43
CA TRP A 29 7.26 -0.61 -2.49
C TRP A 29 7.88 0.61 -1.80
N PHE A 30 9.14 0.52 -1.34
CA PHE A 30 9.82 1.67 -0.76
C PHE A 30 9.94 2.85 -1.74
N ARG A 31 10.35 2.57 -2.97
CA ARG A 31 10.46 3.59 -4.03
C ARG A 31 9.11 4.23 -4.34
N ALA A 32 8.06 3.42 -4.49
CA ALA A 32 6.71 3.92 -4.78
C ALA A 32 6.14 4.78 -3.64
N LEU A 33 6.43 4.44 -2.38
CA LEU A 33 5.96 5.18 -1.21
C LEU A 33 6.87 6.35 -0.82
N GLY A 34 8.00 6.55 -1.50
CA GLY A 34 9.01 7.55 -1.12
C GLY A 34 9.62 7.27 0.25
N LEU A 35 9.61 6.01 0.70
CA LEU A 35 10.12 5.61 2.01
C LEU A 35 11.62 5.32 1.93
N PRO A 36 12.40 5.66 2.97
CA PRO A 36 13.80 5.27 3.03
C PRO A 36 13.90 3.73 3.09
N ASP A 37 14.92 3.16 2.43
CA ASP A 37 15.26 1.72 2.47
C ASP A 37 15.82 1.35 3.85
N ARG A 38 15.01 1.53 4.89
CA ARG A 38 15.31 1.27 6.29
C ARG A 38 14.44 0.15 6.82
N VAL A 39 14.86 -0.42 7.96
CA VAL A 39 14.08 -1.44 8.67
C VAL A 39 12.71 -0.87 9.03
N LEU A 40 11.68 -1.43 8.42
CA LEU A 40 10.30 -1.11 8.74
C LEU A 40 9.95 -1.66 10.13
N PRO A 41 9.11 -0.95 10.90
CA PRO A 41 8.55 -1.52 12.11
C PRO A 41 7.83 -2.84 11.79
N PRO A 42 7.86 -3.85 12.68
CA PRO A 42 7.21 -5.15 12.47
C PRO A 42 5.68 -5.08 12.32
N ARG A 43 5.09 -3.89 12.47
CA ARG A 43 3.66 -3.60 12.34
C ARG A 43 3.34 -2.59 11.23
N ALA A 44 4.33 -2.22 10.42
CA ALA A 44 4.12 -1.35 9.28
C ALA A 44 3.45 -2.13 8.15
N GLY A 45 2.45 -1.52 7.54
CA GLY A 45 1.79 -2.06 6.35
C GLY A 45 1.32 -0.96 5.43
N VAL A 46 0.83 -1.34 4.26
CA VAL A 46 0.29 -0.42 3.27
C VAL A 46 -1.19 -0.75 3.09
N CYS A 47 -2.06 0.25 3.15
CA CYS A 47 -3.49 -0.03 3.04
C CYS A 47 -3.96 -0.22 1.59
N ASN A 48 -5.09 -0.90 1.41
CA ASN A 48 -5.71 -1.18 0.10
C ASN A 48 -5.82 0.05 -0.82
N ARG A 49 -5.96 1.27 -0.26
CA ARG A 49 -6.11 2.54 -1.01
C ARG A 49 -4.88 2.90 -1.86
N HIS A 50 -3.73 2.32 -1.56
CA HIS A 50 -2.51 2.56 -2.32
C HIS A 50 -2.31 1.53 -3.44
N PHE A 51 -3.27 0.64 -3.68
CA PHE A 51 -3.20 -0.35 -4.75
C PHE A 51 -4.38 -0.16 -5.69
N THR A 52 -4.17 -0.43 -6.99
CA THR A 52 -5.25 -0.42 -7.97
C THR A 52 -6.05 -1.72 -7.88
N ARG A 53 -7.24 -1.73 -8.50
CA ARG A 53 -8.09 -2.93 -8.58
C ARG A 53 -7.33 -4.15 -9.11
N ASP A 54 -6.49 -3.94 -10.12
CA ASP A 54 -5.75 -5.00 -10.80
C ASP A 54 -4.64 -5.62 -9.94
N CYS A 55 -4.22 -4.94 -8.87
CA CYS A 55 -3.27 -5.45 -7.89
C CYS A 55 -3.87 -6.57 -7.02
N PHE A 56 -5.19 -6.72 -6.98
CA PHE A 56 -5.86 -7.68 -6.12
C PHE A 56 -6.26 -8.94 -6.91
N SER A 57 -5.99 -10.12 -6.34
CA SER A 57 -6.37 -11.40 -6.94
C SER A 57 -7.84 -11.73 -6.76
N ASN A 58 -8.47 -11.20 -5.71
CA ASN A 58 -9.83 -11.52 -5.29
C ASN A 58 -10.77 -10.30 -5.29
N PHE A 59 -10.44 -9.23 -6.01
CA PHE A 59 -11.27 -8.02 -6.03
C PHE A 59 -12.74 -8.32 -6.35
N MET A 60 -12.99 -9.16 -7.37
CA MET A 60 -14.35 -9.56 -7.76
C MET A 60 -15.10 -10.28 -6.63
N GLN A 61 -14.39 -11.08 -5.82
CA GLN A 61 -15.01 -11.79 -4.69
C GLN A 61 -15.38 -10.82 -3.57
N VAL A 62 -14.55 -9.80 -3.34
CA VAL A 62 -14.84 -8.74 -2.38
C VAL A 62 -16.00 -7.87 -2.83
N ASP A 63 -15.99 -7.46 -4.11
CA ASP A 63 -17.04 -6.65 -4.74
C ASP A 63 -18.40 -7.36 -4.70
N ALA A 64 -18.43 -8.67 -4.94
CA ALA A 64 -19.64 -9.49 -4.85
C ALA A 64 -20.03 -9.90 -3.41
N GLY A 65 -19.31 -9.43 -2.38
CA GLY A 65 -19.65 -9.66 -0.97
C GLY A 65 -19.31 -11.05 -0.43
N PHE A 66 -18.51 -11.85 -1.15
CA PHE A 66 -18.06 -13.17 -0.66
C PHE A 66 -16.99 -13.08 0.43
N THR A 67 -16.24 -11.98 0.49
CA THR A 67 -15.21 -11.75 1.51
C THR A 67 -14.93 -10.26 1.71
N GLU A 68 -14.55 -9.86 2.91
CA GLU A 68 -14.19 -8.46 3.22
C GLU A 68 -12.67 -8.21 3.12
N VAL A 69 -11.88 -9.27 2.90
CA VAL A 69 -10.41 -9.21 2.92
C VAL A 69 -9.88 -9.20 1.50
N LEU A 70 -9.29 -8.07 1.07
CA LEU A 70 -8.55 -8.00 -0.18
C LEU A 70 -7.23 -8.77 -0.07
N GLN A 71 -6.87 -9.48 -1.13
CA GLN A 71 -5.61 -10.21 -1.28
C GLN A 71 -4.80 -9.60 -2.41
N LEU A 72 -3.59 -9.16 -2.08
CA LEU A 72 -2.64 -8.66 -3.08
C LEU A 72 -2.03 -9.81 -3.87
N LYS A 73 -1.87 -9.59 -5.17
CA LYS A 73 -1.00 -10.41 -6.00
C LYS A 73 0.46 -10.24 -5.57
N ARG A 74 1.29 -11.22 -5.90
CA ARG A 74 2.71 -11.25 -5.46
C ARG A 74 3.56 -10.15 -6.12
N ASP A 75 3.16 -9.74 -7.31
CA ASP A 75 3.75 -8.72 -8.17
C ASP A 75 3.09 -7.35 -8.01
N ALA A 76 2.13 -7.21 -7.09
CA ALA A 76 1.47 -5.95 -6.85
C ALA A 76 2.41 -4.94 -6.19
N VAL A 77 2.52 -3.77 -6.79
CA VAL A 77 3.23 -2.62 -6.24
C VAL A 77 2.23 -1.52 -5.88
N PRO A 78 2.42 -0.81 -4.76
CA PRO A 78 1.57 0.33 -4.46
C PRO A 78 1.78 1.39 -5.53
N ASN A 79 0.71 2.08 -5.90
CA ASN A 79 0.79 3.23 -6.77
C ASN A 79 1.71 4.27 -6.13
N THR A 80 2.48 4.98 -6.95
CA THR A 80 3.35 6.04 -6.47
C THR A 80 2.54 6.97 -5.59
N ALA A 81 2.96 7.12 -4.34
CA ALA A 81 2.51 8.21 -3.50
C ALA A 81 3.04 9.48 -4.14
N LEU A 82 2.37 9.95 -5.20
CA LEU A 82 2.54 11.31 -5.65
C LEU A 82 2.24 12.14 -4.40
N PRO A 83 3.22 12.91 -3.90
CA PRO A 83 2.93 13.78 -2.79
C PRO A 83 1.78 14.66 -3.24
N THR A 84 0.66 14.61 -2.51
CA THR A 84 -0.41 15.61 -2.54
C THR A 84 0.15 16.94 -2.01
N ALA A 85 1.22 17.43 -2.63
CA ALA A 85 1.92 18.67 -2.37
C ALA A 85 2.43 19.33 -3.67
N LEU A 86 2.13 18.75 -4.85
CA LEU A 86 2.49 19.37 -6.14
C LEU A 86 1.28 19.87 -6.95
N TYR A 87 0.12 20.11 -6.31
CA TYR A 87 -0.97 20.84 -6.97
C TYR A 87 -1.25 22.24 -6.38
N SER A 88 -0.45 22.75 -5.43
CA SER A 88 -0.57 24.16 -5.01
C SER A 88 0.62 24.99 -5.48
N SER A 89 0.86 25.03 -6.79
CA SER A 89 1.72 26.04 -7.43
C SER A 89 1.41 26.08 -8.92
N SER A 90 0.34 26.80 -9.27
CA SER A 90 0.21 27.42 -10.59
C SER A 90 -0.80 28.56 -10.48
N CYS A 91 -0.20 29.75 -10.32
CA CYS A 91 -0.72 31.11 -10.53
C CYS A 91 -1.87 31.61 -9.65
#